data_AF-A0A428Q054-F1
#
_entry.id   AF-A0A428Q054-F1
#
_cell.length_a   1.000
_cell.length_b   1.000
_cell.length_c   1.000
_cell.angle_alpha   90.00
_cell.angle_beta   90.00
_cell.angle_gamma   90.00
#
_symmetry.space_group_name_H-M   'P 1'
#
loop_
_entity.id
_entity.type
_entity.pdbx_description
1 polymer ?
#
loop_
_entity_poly.entity_id
_entity_poly.type
_entity_poly.pdbx_seq_one_letter_code
_entity_poly.pdbx_strand_id
1 'polypeptide(L)'
;MGISILPVTKSDLPILTEFVHSSKLGLAINRLLYLDWPNDAAQKPVYRRAVESSFNDDTVQCLKAVDEESNELVGYLVLTPKTPTAARKDTEIGSDVEEQGVPEGMHAGVWSAVNNAATEINRQTESLDHLELTYIYVKPSHRQKGIGSLLLQEAIRKARADRVPLALCSEPAA
;
A
#
# COMPACT_ATOMS: atom_id res chain seq x y z
N MET A 1 6.66 10.59 23.97
CA MET A 1 6.21 9.48 23.12
C MET A 1 7.17 9.42 21.96
N GLY A 2 8.12 8.48 22.00
CA GLY A 2 9.09 8.27 20.94
C GLY A 2 8.50 7.33 19.89
N ILE A 3 8.74 7.63 18.61
CA ILE A 3 8.30 6.80 17.49
C ILE A 3 9.55 6.45 16.68
N SER A 4 9.84 5.17 16.57
CA SER A 4 10.93 4.64 15.77
C SER A 4 10.41 4.18 14.41
N ILE A 5 11.04 4.62 13.31
CA ILE A 5 10.76 4.15 11.95
C ILE A 5 11.79 3.09 11.57
N LEU A 6 11.32 1.88 11.29
CA LEU A 6 12.16 0.69 11.08
C LEU A 6 11.74 -0.04 9.80
N PRO A 7 12.63 -0.83 9.17
CA PRO A 7 12.23 -1.81 8.16
C PRO A 7 11.26 -2.84 8.76
N VAL A 8 10.32 -3.32 7.94
CA VAL A 8 9.48 -4.47 8.33
C VAL A 8 10.31 -5.75 8.39
N THR A 9 9.85 -6.70 9.20
CA THR A 9 10.39 -8.04 9.33
C THR A 9 9.29 -9.08 9.11
N LYS A 10 9.66 -10.33 8.79
CA LYS A 10 8.68 -11.42 8.56
C LYS A 10 7.73 -11.64 9.74
N SER A 11 8.17 -11.36 10.96
CA SER A 11 7.34 -11.42 12.17
C SER A 11 6.17 -10.43 12.18
N ASP A 12 6.25 -9.34 11.42
CA ASP A 12 5.22 -8.30 11.40
C ASP A 12 4.03 -8.67 10.51
N LEU A 13 4.19 -9.65 9.61
CA LEU A 13 3.21 -9.99 8.57
C LEU A 13 1.77 -10.17 9.09
N PRO A 14 1.50 -10.86 10.21
CA PRO A 14 0.14 -10.97 10.74
C PRO A 14 -0.47 -9.60 11.09
N ILE A 15 0.30 -8.71 11.73
CA ILE A 15 -0.17 -7.38 12.13
C ILE A 15 -0.39 -6.49 10.90
N LEU A 16 0.54 -6.53 9.95
CA LEU A 16 0.45 -5.76 8.71
C LEU A 16 -0.74 -6.18 7.85
N THR A 17 -1.06 -7.47 7.82
CA THR A 17 -2.27 -7.99 7.16
C THR A 17 -3.53 -7.38 7.78
N GLU A 18 -3.60 -7.33 9.11
CA GLU A 18 -4.73 -6.70 9.82
C GLU A 18 -4.78 -5.19 9.60
N PHE A 19 -3.63 -4.52 9.44
CA PHE A 19 -3.59 -3.09 9.10
C PHE A 19 -4.18 -2.83 7.72
N VAL A 20 -3.73 -3.59 6.70
CA VAL A 20 -4.29 -3.48 5.35
C VAL A 20 -5.78 -3.79 5.38
N HIS A 21 -6.19 -4.90 6.00
CA HIS A 21 -7.60 -5.24 6.14
C HIS A 21 -8.43 -4.12 6.80
N SER A 22 -8.01 -3.64 7.97
CA SER A 22 -8.68 -2.55 8.69
C SER A 22 -8.79 -1.27 7.88
N SER A 23 -7.73 -0.93 7.14
CA SER A 23 -7.72 0.23 6.25
C SER A 23 -8.74 0.08 5.11
N LYS A 24 -8.85 -1.11 4.52
CA LYS A 24 -9.76 -1.40 3.41
C LYS A 24 -11.22 -1.48 3.85
N LEU A 25 -11.50 -1.80 5.12
CA LEU A 25 -12.84 -1.68 5.72
C LEU A 25 -13.36 -0.23 5.75
N GLY A 26 -12.45 0.76 5.74
CA GLY A 26 -12.78 2.18 5.71
C GLY A 26 -13.16 2.72 4.32
N LEU A 27 -12.87 1.99 3.24
CA LEU A 27 -13.11 2.46 1.88
C LEU A 27 -14.57 2.22 1.46
N ALA A 28 -15.29 3.29 1.15
CA ALA A 28 -16.68 3.21 0.72
C ALA A 28 -16.86 2.34 -0.54
N ILE A 29 -15.92 2.40 -1.47
CA ILE A 29 -15.96 1.59 -2.70
C ILE A 29 -15.92 0.09 -2.42
N ASN A 30 -15.26 -0.34 -1.34
CA ASN A 30 -15.15 -1.76 -1.02
C ASN A 30 -16.49 -2.36 -0.58
N ARG A 31 -17.41 -1.55 -0.06
CA ARG A 31 -18.79 -1.96 0.25
C ARG A 31 -19.59 -2.33 -1.00
N LEU A 32 -19.20 -1.80 -2.16
CA LEU A 32 -19.80 -2.12 -3.45
C LEU A 32 -19.01 -3.20 -4.19
N LEU A 33 -17.71 -3.29 -3.91
CA LEU A 33 -16.83 -4.24 -4.56
C LEU A 33 -17.08 -5.68 -4.10
N TYR A 34 -17.22 -5.92 -2.79
CA TYR A 34 -17.45 -7.27 -2.27
C TYR A 34 -18.95 -7.58 -2.21
N LEU A 35 -19.35 -8.75 -2.74
CA LEU A 35 -20.75 -9.18 -2.84
C LEU A 35 -21.43 -9.35 -1.47
N ASP A 36 -20.68 -9.79 -0.45
CA ASP A 36 -21.17 -10.06 0.92
C ASP A 36 -20.44 -9.24 1.98
N TRP A 37 -20.39 -7.91 1.79
CA TRP A 37 -19.61 -7.01 2.64
C TRP A 37 -19.83 -7.26 4.16
N PRO A 38 -18.76 -7.40 4.97
CA PRO A 38 -17.36 -7.23 4.60
C PRO A 38 -16.69 -8.46 3.96
N ASN A 39 -17.25 -9.66 4.02
CA ASN A 39 -16.63 -10.87 3.46
C ASN A 39 -15.13 -11.05 3.83
N ASP A 40 -14.80 -11.00 5.13
CA ASP A 40 -13.44 -11.15 5.66
C ASP A 40 -12.72 -12.40 5.09
N ALA A 41 -13.46 -13.48 4.84
CA ALA A 41 -12.94 -14.72 4.28
C ALA A 41 -12.35 -14.53 2.88
N ALA A 42 -12.95 -13.67 2.05
CA ALA A 42 -12.40 -13.28 0.75
C ALA A 42 -11.32 -12.18 0.87
N GLN A 43 -11.51 -11.20 1.75
CA GLN A 43 -10.60 -10.05 1.86
C GLN A 43 -9.23 -10.42 2.43
N LYS A 44 -9.19 -11.16 3.54
CA LYS A 44 -7.94 -11.39 4.29
C LYS A 44 -6.87 -12.14 3.49
N PRO A 45 -7.19 -13.20 2.72
CA PRO A 45 -6.20 -13.85 1.86
C PRO A 45 -5.62 -12.92 0.80
N VAL A 46 -6.44 -12.07 0.18
CA VAL A 46 -6.01 -11.09 -0.83
C VAL A 46 -5.03 -10.09 -0.21
N TYR A 47 -5.37 -9.52 0.95
CA TYR A 47 -4.49 -8.53 1.58
C TYR A 47 -3.24 -9.14 2.21
N ARG A 48 -3.34 -10.35 2.75
CA ARG A 48 -2.15 -11.11 3.16
C ARG A 48 -1.21 -11.26 1.98
N ARG A 49 -1.69 -11.73 0.82
CA ARG A 49 -0.88 -11.89 -0.39
C ARG A 49 -0.25 -10.56 -0.82
N ALA A 50 -0.99 -9.45 -0.79
CA ALA A 50 -0.46 -8.13 -1.14
C ALA A 50 0.69 -7.68 -0.23
N VAL A 51 0.54 -7.87 1.10
CA VAL A 51 1.63 -7.61 2.05
C VAL A 51 2.79 -8.59 1.83
N GLU A 52 2.48 -9.86 1.56
CA GLU A 52 3.47 -10.89 1.27
C GLU A 52 4.31 -10.57 0.03
N SER A 53 3.69 -10.18 -1.08
CA SER A 53 4.38 -9.75 -2.29
C SER A 53 5.27 -8.53 -2.03
N SER A 54 4.76 -7.54 -1.28
CA SER A 54 5.51 -6.30 -1.00
C SER A 54 6.78 -6.54 -0.18
N PHE A 55 6.81 -7.54 0.72
CA PHE A 55 8.04 -7.83 1.47
C PHE A 55 9.02 -8.73 0.70
N ASN A 56 8.52 -9.55 -0.22
CA ASN A 56 9.34 -10.47 -1.02
C ASN A 56 9.99 -9.79 -2.22
N ASP A 57 9.59 -8.57 -2.55
CA ASP A 57 10.20 -7.75 -3.59
C ASP A 57 11.29 -6.86 -2.98
N ASP A 58 12.55 -7.19 -3.27
CA ASP A 58 13.73 -6.46 -2.77
C ASP A 58 13.80 -5.00 -3.27
N THR A 59 13.01 -4.63 -4.29
CA THR A 59 12.91 -3.26 -4.78
C THR A 59 11.92 -2.42 -3.99
N VAL A 60 10.96 -3.07 -3.30
CA VAL A 60 9.90 -2.41 -2.53
C VAL A 60 10.40 -2.11 -1.12
N GLN A 61 10.22 -0.87 -0.68
CA GLN A 61 10.64 -0.44 0.65
C GLN A 61 9.44 -0.43 1.60
N CYS A 62 9.40 -1.40 2.49
CA CYS A 62 8.38 -1.53 3.52
C CYS A 62 8.89 -1.02 4.88
N LEU A 63 8.24 0.00 5.43
CA LEU A 63 8.59 0.64 6.70
C LEU A 63 7.48 0.52 7.73
N LYS A 64 7.84 0.32 9.00
CA LYS A 64 6.94 0.35 10.15
C LYS A 64 7.26 1.49 11.09
N ALA A 65 6.23 2.02 11.76
CA ALA A 65 6.36 2.89 12.91
C ALA A 65 6.10 2.08 14.18
N VAL A 66 7.01 2.13 15.14
CA VAL A 66 6.92 1.45 16.44
C VAL A 66 6.88 2.50 17.56
N ASP A 67 5.91 2.37 18.45
CA ASP A 67 5.85 3.14 19.70
C ASP A 67 6.90 2.59 20.67
N GLU A 68 7.87 3.42 21.06
CA GLU A 68 9.00 3.00 21.89
C GLU A 68 8.60 2.64 23.32
N GLU A 69 7.50 3.18 23.82
CA GLU A 69 7.04 2.91 25.19
C GLU A 69 6.34 1.55 25.30
N SER A 70 5.44 1.26 24.34
CA SER A 70 4.66 0.02 24.32
C SER A 70 5.32 -1.09 23.50
N ASN A 71 6.35 -0.77 22.72
CA ASN A 71 6.93 -1.62 21.68
C ASN A 71 5.88 -2.13 20.67
N GLU A 72 4.80 -1.38 20.48
CA GLU A 72 3.72 -1.72 19.56
C GLU A 72 4.01 -1.18 18.15
N LEU A 73 3.74 -2.00 17.12
CA LEU A 73 3.69 -1.54 15.74
C LEU A 73 2.42 -0.71 15.55
N VAL A 74 2.56 0.58 15.25
CA VAL A 74 1.46 1.56 15.22
C VAL A 74 1.25 2.22 13.86
N GLY A 75 2.17 2.01 12.91
CA GLY A 75 2.01 2.47 11.53
C GLY A 75 2.78 1.63 10.52
N TYR A 76 2.38 1.72 9.27
CA TYR A 76 2.95 0.98 8.15
C TYR A 76 2.95 1.86 6.89
N LEU A 77 4.01 1.76 6.10
CA LEU A 77 4.18 2.49 4.85
C LEU A 77 4.93 1.62 3.84
N VAL A 78 4.49 1.66 2.58
CA VAL A 78 5.10 0.94 1.47
C VAL A 78 5.46 1.92 0.36
N LEU A 79 6.71 1.86 -0.11
CA LEU A 79 7.21 2.61 -1.25
C LEU A 79 7.62 1.66 -2.37
N THR A 80 7.07 1.87 -3.55
CA THR A 80 7.34 1.06 -4.73
C THR A 80 8.06 1.92 -5.77
N PRO A 81 9.29 1.57 -6.19
CA PRO A 81 9.92 2.26 -7.31
C PRO A 81 9.17 1.99 -8.61
N LYS A 82 8.96 3.02 -9.42
CA LYS A 82 8.26 2.93 -10.70
C LYS A 82 9.15 3.51 -11.79
N THR A 83 9.59 2.65 -12.70
CA THR A 83 10.26 3.05 -13.92
C THR A 83 9.27 3.34 -15.05
N PRO A 84 9.57 4.26 -15.98
CA PRO A 84 8.70 4.58 -17.10
C PRO A 84 8.35 3.36 -17.95
N THR A 85 7.08 3.24 -18.36
CA THR A 85 6.58 2.07 -19.11
C THR A 85 7.33 1.85 -20.44
N ALA A 86 7.79 2.91 -21.09
CA ALA A 86 8.60 2.82 -22.31
C ALA A 86 9.98 2.14 -22.10
N ALA A 87 10.49 2.14 -20.88
CA ALA A 87 11.74 1.48 -20.49
C ALA A 87 11.54 0.02 -20.01
N ARG A 88 10.30 -0.43 -19.80
CA ARG A 88 9.96 -1.78 -19.28
C ARG A 88 9.99 -2.90 -20.32
N LYS A 89 10.69 -2.73 -21.45
CA LYS A 89 10.64 -3.71 -22.54
C LYS A 89 11.22 -5.09 -22.25
N ASP A 90 11.83 -5.35 -21.08
CA ASP A 90 12.41 -6.68 -20.79
C ASP A 90 12.27 -7.19 -19.33
N THR A 91 11.57 -6.51 -18.41
CA THR A 91 11.36 -7.03 -17.05
C THR A 91 10.03 -6.55 -16.48
N GLU A 92 8.99 -7.34 -16.66
CA GLU A 92 7.69 -7.19 -16.01
C GLU A 92 7.83 -7.41 -14.49
N ILE A 93 7.93 -6.32 -13.74
CA ILE A 93 7.39 -6.23 -12.38
C ILE A 93 6.72 -4.86 -12.31
N GLY A 94 5.44 -4.83 -12.66
CA GLY A 94 4.71 -3.58 -12.83
C GLY A 94 3.23 -3.80 -12.63
N SER A 95 2.79 -3.70 -11.37
CA SER A 95 1.39 -3.78 -10.90
C SER A 95 0.65 -5.05 -11.34
N ASP A 96 0.40 -5.97 -10.40
CA ASP A 96 -0.46 -7.16 -10.50
C ASP A 96 -1.94 -6.81 -10.85
N VAL A 97 -2.17 -6.08 -11.93
CA VAL A 97 -3.50 -5.78 -12.48
C VAL A 97 -3.64 -6.40 -13.88
N GLU A 98 -2.57 -6.94 -14.46
CA GLU A 98 -2.65 -7.67 -15.73
C GLU A 98 -3.09 -9.13 -15.52
N GLU A 99 -4.27 -9.44 -16.09
CA GLU A 99 -4.87 -10.75 -16.37
C GLU A 99 -5.32 -11.66 -15.23
N GLN A 100 -5.55 -11.15 -14.01
CA GLN A 100 -6.29 -11.93 -13.02
C GLN A 100 -7.79 -11.68 -13.18
N GLY A 101 -8.55 -12.74 -13.50
CA GLY A 101 -10.01 -12.71 -13.48
C GLY A 101 -10.56 -12.13 -12.17
N VAL A 102 -11.80 -11.65 -12.19
CA VAL A 102 -12.44 -11.03 -11.02
C VAL A 102 -12.23 -11.91 -9.78
N PRO A 103 -11.57 -11.40 -8.71
CA PRO A 103 -11.32 -12.20 -7.53
C PRO A 103 -12.61 -12.75 -6.92
N GLU A 104 -12.52 -13.93 -6.33
CA GLU A 104 -13.68 -14.57 -5.70
C GLU A 104 -14.32 -13.64 -4.65
N GLY A 105 -15.66 -13.56 -4.67
CA GLY A 105 -16.42 -12.70 -3.77
C GLY A 105 -16.49 -11.23 -4.19
N MET A 106 -15.94 -10.83 -5.34
CA MET A 106 -16.04 -9.47 -5.87
C MET A 106 -17.04 -9.32 -7.02
N HIS A 107 -17.68 -8.14 -7.11
CA HIS A 107 -18.57 -7.76 -8.19
C HIS A 107 -17.79 -7.31 -9.42
N ALA A 108 -17.89 -8.06 -10.52
CA ALA A 108 -17.11 -7.87 -11.76
C ALA A 108 -17.17 -6.45 -12.32
N GLY A 109 -18.37 -5.85 -12.37
CA GLY A 109 -18.55 -4.49 -12.90
C GLY A 109 -17.90 -3.42 -12.03
N VAL A 110 -17.85 -3.62 -10.70
CA VAL A 110 -17.24 -2.67 -9.77
C VAL A 110 -15.72 -2.85 -9.80
N TRP A 111 -15.24 -4.09 -9.84
CA TRP A 111 -13.82 -4.42 -10.03
C TRP A 111 -13.25 -3.75 -11.29
N SER A 112 -13.93 -3.90 -12.43
CA SER A 112 -13.52 -3.26 -13.68
C SER A 112 -13.53 -1.73 -13.58
N ALA A 113 -14.56 -1.13 -12.97
CA ALA A 113 -14.63 0.31 -12.79
C ALA A 113 -13.49 0.85 -11.91
N VAL A 114 -13.17 0.16 -10.81
CA VAL A 114 -12.05 0.53 -9.91
C VAL A 114 -10.71 0.45 -10.64
N ASN A 115 -10.44 -0.64 -11.36
CA ASN A 115 -9.19 -0.80 -12.10
C ASN A 115 -9.04 0.22 -13.23
N ASN A 116 -10.13 0.53 -13.95
CA ASN A 116 -10.12 1.58 -14.97
C ASN A 116 -9.83 2.96 -14.37
N ALA A 117 -10.43 3.28 -13.22
CA ALA A 117 -10.17 4.54 -12.52
C ALA A 117 -8.72 4.62 -12.03
N ALA A 118 -8.19 3.55 -11.43
CA ALA A 118 -6.79 3.48 -11.00
C ALA A 118 -5.82 3.64 -12.17
N THR A 119 -6.10 3.00 -13.31
CA THR A 119 -5.30 3.13 -14.54
C THR A 119 -5.28 4.57 -15.03
N GLU A 120 -6.43 5.25 -15.07
CA GLU A 120 -6.52 6.64 -15.51
C GLU A 120 -5.73 7.60 -14.61
N ILE A 121 -5.73 7.35 -13.29
CA ILE A 121 -4.91 8.12 -12.34
C ILE A 121 -3.43 7.89 -12.60
N ASN A 122 -3.02 6.63 -12.77
CA ASN A 122 -1.63 6.25 -12.95
C ASN A 122 -1.01 6.78 -14.25
N ARG A 123 -1.81 7.01 -15.31
CA ARG A 123 -1.35 7.64 -16.57
C ARG A 123 -0.63 8.97 -16.37
N GLN A 124 -0.94 9.70 -15.30
CA GLN A 124 -0.28 10.97 -15.00
C GLN A 124 1.19 10.81 -14.62
N THR A 125 1.60 9.63 -14.14
CA THR A 125 2.98 9.35 -13.68
C THR A 125 3.68 8.26 -14.50
N GLU A 126 3.02 7.63 -15.47
CA GLU A 126 3.57 6.55 -16.32
C GLU A 126 4.87 6.88 -17.06
N SER A 127 5.10 8.16 -17.36
CA SER A 127 6.29 8.63 -18.07
C SER A 127 7.45 9.03 -17.14
N LEU A 128 7.24 8.98 -15.83
CA LEU A 128 8.19 9.47 -14.84
C LEU A 128 8.82 8.32 -14.08
N ASP A 129 10.14 8.36 -13.93
CA ASP A 129 10.80 7.58 -12.89
C ASP A 129 10.44 8.21 -11.54
N HIS A 130 9.84 7.43 -10.64
CA HIS A 130 9.33 7.95 -9.38
C HIS A 130 9.27 6.88 -8.30
N LEU A 131 9.28 7.34 -7.04
CA LEU A 131 8.92 6.50 -5.90
C LEU A 131 7.43 6.69 -5.62
N GLU A 132 6.66 5.61 -5.64
CA GLU A 132 5.23 5.66 -5.35
C GLU A 132 4.97 5.25 -3.90
N LEU A 133 4.25 6.09 -3.17
CA LEU A 133 3.67 5.71 -1.89
C LEU A 133 2.39 4.88 -2.13
N THR A 134 2.56 3.57 -2.22
CA THR A 134 1.49 2.61 -2.53
C THR A 134 0.56 2.35 -1.35
N TYR A 135 1.07 2.46 -0.12
CA TYR A 135 0.27 2.25 1.08
C TYR A 135 0.79 3.07 2.25
N ILE A 136 -0.12 3.66 3.02
CA ILE A 136 0.15 4.24 4.34
C ILE A 136 -1.00 3.95 5.29
N TYR A 137 -0.66 3.64 6.55
CA TYR A 137 -1.63 3.45 7.61
C TYR A 137 -1.06 3.84 8.97
N VAL A 138 -1.91 4.48 9.77
CA VAL A 138 -1.68 4.70 11.20
C VAL A 138 -2.85 4.10 11.97
N LYS A 139 -2.53 3.30 12.99
CA LYS A 139 -3.50 2.67 13.88
C LYS A 139 -4.41 3.76 14.49
N PRO A 140 -5.75 3.61 14.47
CA PRO A 140 -6.68 4.64 14.91
C PRO A 140 -6.39 5.24 16.29
N SER A 141 -6.00 4.42 17.27
CA SER A 141 -5.64 4.87 18.63
C SER A 141 -4.35 5.71 18.71
N HIS A 142 -3.60 5.81 17.62
CA HIS A 142 -2.34 6.53 17.50
C HIS A 142 -2.38 7.66 16.46
N ARG A 143 -3.55 7.93 15.87
CA ARG A 143 -3.75 9.07 14.95
C ARG A 143 -3.72 10.40 15.69
N GLN A 144 -3.54 11.48 14.94
CA GLN A 144 -3.41 12.86 15.45
C GLN A 144 -2.18 13.09 16.36
N LYS A 145 -1.22 12.16 16.35
CA LYS A 145 0.06 12.26 17.08
C LYS A 145 1.26 12.54 16.16
N GLY A 146 1.02 12.89 14.90
CA GLY A 146 2.09 13.20 13.93
C GLY A 146 2.77 11.98 13.28
N ILE A 147 2.36 10.75 13.58
CA ILE A 147 2.98 9.51 13.05
C ILE A 147 2.91 9.44 11.52
N GLY A 148 1.76 9.76 10.92
CA GLY A 148 1.62 9.80 9.46
C GLY A 148 2.58 10.81 8.82
N SER A 149 2.78 11.97 9.46
CA SER A 149 3.75 12.97 9.01
C SER A 149 5.19 12.45 9.09
N LEU A 150 5.55 11.73 10.16
CA LEU A 150 6.89 11.13 10.30
C LEU A 150 7.15 10.08 9.20
N LEU A 151 6.18 9.21 8.94
CA LEU A 151 6.24 8.23 7.86
C LEU A 151 6.41 8.91 6.49
N LEU A 152 5.63 9.96 6.22
CA LEU A 152 5.72 10.72 4.97
C LEU A 152 7.05 11.47 4.83
N GLN A 153 7.58 12.03 5.92
CA GLN A 153 8.90 12.67 5.91
C GLN A 153 10.00 11.68 5.53
N GLU A 154 9.91 10.44 6.02
CA GLU A 154 10.85 9.37 5.67
C GLU A 154 10.72 8.97 4.19
N ALA A 155 9.51 8.90 3.65
CA ALA A 155 9.29 8.68 2.22
C ALA A 155 9.90 9.80 1.35
N ILE A 156 9.70 11.06 1.74
CA ILE A 156 10.30 12.22 1.05
C ILE A 156 11.83 12.16 1.14
N ARG A 157 12.39 11.78 2.29
CA ARG A 157 13.83 11.64 2.47
C ARG A 157 14.41 10.58 1.52
N LYS A 158 13.74 9.45 1.38
CA LYS A 158 14.12 8.36 0.46
C LYS A 158 14.05 8.79 -1.00
N ALA A 159 12.93 9.36 -1.44
CA ALA A 159 12.79 9.88 -2.80
C ALA A 159 13.86 10.93 -3.15
N ARG A 160 14.19 11.83 -2.20
CA ARG A 160 15.28 12.81 -2.37
C ARG A 160 16.66 12.17 -2.48
N ALA A 161 16.93 11.12 -1.69
CA ALA A 161 18.19 10.39 -1.76
C ALA A 161 18.36 9.72 -3.14
N ASP A 162 17.28 9.17 -3.68
CA ASP A 162 17.22 8.51 -4.98
C ASP A 162 17.09 9.52 -6.15
N ARG A 163 16.91 10.82 -5.84
CA ARG A 163 16.74 11.93 -6.80
C ARG A 163 15.55 11.76 -7.74
N VAL A 164 14.49 11.11 -7.25
CA VAL A 164 13.23 10.93 -7.97
C VAL A 164 12.09 11.67 -7.27
N PRO A 165 11.03 12.08 -8.00
CA PRO A 165 9.81 12.57 -7.36
C PRO A 165 9.15 11.47 -6.52
N LEU A 166 8.42 11.90 -5.48
CA LEU A 166 7.51 11.05 -4.73
C LEU A 166 6.09 11.25 -5.28
N ALA A 167 5.49 10.20 -5.83
CA ALA A 167 4.07 10.20 -6.18
C ALA A 167 3.25 9.67 -5.00
N LEU A 168 2.15 10.34 -4.69
CA LEU A 168 1.18 9.88 -3.68
C LEU A 168 -0.11 9.46 -4.36
N CYS A 169 -0.40 8.17 -4.30
CA CYS A 169 -1.71 7.60 -4.58
C CYS A 169 -1.97 6.46 -3.60
N SER A 170 -2.23 6.80 -2.32
CA SER A 170 -2.52 5.80 -1.29
C SER A 170 -4.00 5.84 -0.90
N GLU A 171 -4.62 4.66 -0.92
CA GLU A 171 -5.99 4.45 -0.48
C GLU A 171 -6.07 3.33 0.58
N PRO A 172 -6.59 3.61 1.80
CA PRO A 172 -7.09 4.91 2.27
C PRO A 172 -5.97 5.91 2.62
N ALA A 173 -6.35 7.18 2.81
CA ALA A 173 -5.51 8.17 3.47
C ALA A 173 -5.32 7.81 4.95
N ALA A 174 -4.12 8.03 5.49
CA ALA A 174 -3.75 7.69 6.87
C ALA A 174 -4.07 8.80 7.89
#